data_AF-A0A938MK96-F1
#
_entry.id   AF-A0A938MK96-F1
#
_cell.length_a   1.000
_cell.length_b   1.000
_cell.length_c   1.000
_cell.angle_alpha   90.00
_cell.angle_beta   90.00
_cell.angle_gamma   90.00
#
_symmetry.space_group_name_H-M   'P 1'
#
loop_
_entity.id
_entity.type
_entity.pdbx_description
1 polymer ?
#
loop_
_entity_poly.entity_id
_entity_poly.type
_entity_poly.pdbx_seq_one_letter_code
_entity_poly.pdbx_strand_id
1 'polypeptide(L)'
;MSTRLRRALHAHGTALLLGLLVAFSAFALDKNPSAYTLSVTADRPEAVYRRGEKVTFTIAVSLQGKPVDEAKVRWTLSKDGKGLGQQGEAKLKDGVAVVTGKLDEPGFLQCRADITPPGEKVKTVRAAAAIDPLDIKPSLPAPDDFDAFWAGEKKKLAAVPLNVRMTPVNSLVEGVECFDVQADGLGGALSAYLARPVGAKAKGLPAIVLTHGAGVASSRLGVAARWAADGLLALDFNAHGLPNDKPKEFYAQLYRGELKDYFWKGRDSREGLFFHGLYLRLMRAMDALTAQPEWDGQTLIACGRSQGGGQAIVAAGLDPRVTFIAAEIPAFCDHTGIVIGRINGWPRLIPNDAEKPDDKVVAAARYYDAVNFAARTKAQAFFTVGFIDITCPPTGVYAAYNQLSGRKRIWNHVDTGHVSKPEYEAG
;
A
#
# COMPACT_ATOMS: atom_id res chain seq x y z
N MET A 1 19.01 14.35 -21.31
CA MET A 1 20.36 14.69 -21.81
C MET A 1 21.31 14.83 -20.63
N SER A 2 22.51 14.27 -20.72
CA SER A 2 23.59 14.45 -19.75
C SER A 2 24.05 15.91 -19.69
N THR A 3 24.25 16.39 -18.46
CA THR A 3 24.87 17.66 -18.03
C THR A 3 25.66 18.46 -19.08
N ARG A 4 25.13 19.62 -19.49
CA ARG A 4 25.91 20.84 -19.79
C ARG A 4 25.06 22.11 -19.59
N LEU A 5 25.62 23.01 -18.77
CA LEU A 5 25.47 24.47 -18.70
C LEU A 5 24.16 25.13 -18.17
N ARG A 6 24.38 25.94 -17.12
CA ARG A 6 23.51 26.98 -16.58
C ARG A 6 23.69 28.32 -17.32
N ARG A 7 22.64 29.15 -17.18
CA ARG A 7 22.53 30.64 -17.23
C ARG A 7 22.11 31.27 -18.57
N ALA A 8 20.91 31.86 -18.55
CA ALA A 8 20.74 33.31 -18.62
C ALA A 8 19.38 33.72 -18.02
N LEU A 9 19.36 34.89 -17.39
CA LEU A 9 18.33 35.45 -16.52
C LEU A 9 18.14 36.92 -16.98
N HIS A 10 17.01 37.54 -16.57
CA HIS A 10 16.65 38.98 -16.58
C HIS A 10 15.86 39.50 -17.80
N ALA A 11 14.83 40.34 -17.67
CA ALA A 11 14.20 40.95 -16.48
C ALA A 11 12.93 41.78 -16.80
N HIS A 12 12.21 42.10 -15.70
CA HIS A 12 11.41 43.32 -15.39
C HIS A 12 9.88 43.17 -15.24
N GLY A 13 9.37 43.58 -14.07
CA GLY A 13 8.07 44.28 -13.99
C GLY A 13 7.08 43.94 -12.85
N THR A 14 7.43 44.21 -11.59
CA THR A 14 6.57 44.77 -10.49
C THR A 14 5.12 44.31 -10.24
N ALA A 15 4.94 43.64 -9.09
CA ALA A 15 4.03 43.92 -7.95
C ALA A 15 2.48 43.94 -8.11
N LEU A 16 1.80 43.02 -7.42
CA LEU A 16 0.89 43.35 -6.30
C LEU A 16 0.58 42.13 -5.42
N LEU A 17 0.79 42.27 -4.10
CA LEU A 17 0.32 41.37 -3.04
C LEU A 17 -1.21 41.48 -2.92
N LEU A 18 -1.92 40.36 -2.74
CA LEU A 18 -2.99 40.26 -1.73
C LEU A 18 -3.18 38.79 -1.31
N GLY A 19 -3.20 38.58 0.00
CA GLY A 19 -2.94 37.31 0.67
C GLY A 19 -4.06 36.26 0.57
N LEU A 20 -3.62 35.00 0.51
CA LEU A 20 -4.43 33.82 0.77
C LEU A 20 -3.83 33.11 1.99
N LEU A 21 -4.51 33.28 3.12
CA LEU A 21 -4.30 32.48 4.33
C LEU A 21 -4.68 31.03 4.02
N VAL A 22 -3.68 30.21 3.71
CA VAL A 22 -3.82 28.76 3.70
C VAL A 22 -3.87 28.30 5.15
N ALA A 23 -5.05 27.87 5.60
CA ALA A 23 -5.18 27.13 6.85
C ALA A 23 -4.59 25.73 6.66
N PHE A 24 -3.26 25.64 6.68
CA PHE A 24 -2.56 24.41 7.00
C PHE A 24 -2.99 24.00 8.40
N SER A 25 -3.56 22.81 8.54
CA SER A 25 -3.50 22.10 9.81
C SER A 25 -2.02 21.92 10.12
N ALA A 26 -1.48 22.80 10.96
CA ALA A 26 -0.13 22.71 11.46
C ALA A 26 -0.03 21.43 12.30
N PHE A 27 0.45 20.35 11.68
CA PHE A 27 1.44 19.57 12.40
C PHE A 27 2.52 20.57 12.76
N ALA A 28 2.71 20.84 14.04
CA ALA A 28 3.87 21.57 14.50
C ALA A 28 5.09 20.77 14.05
N LEU A 29 5.65 21.12 12.89
CA LEU A 29 7.04 20.81 12.59
C LEU A 29 7.82 21.53 13.68
N ASP A 30 8.49 20.77 14.54
CA ASP A 30 9.48 21.33 15.46
C ASP A 30 10.41 22.23 14.64
N LYS A 31 10.42 23.53 14.98
CA LYS A 31 11.15 24.57 14.25
C LYS A 31 12.68 24.45 14.39
N ASN A 32 13.16 23.38 15.01
CA ASN A 32 14.54 22.91 14.95
C ASN A 32 14.50 21.38 14.85
N PRO A 33 14.95 20.75 13.75
CA PRO A 33 15.17 19.31 13.75
C PRO A 33 16.15 19.00 14.87
N SER A 34 15.77 18.06 15.73
CA SER A 34 16.62 17.61 16.82
C SER A 34 18.01 17.26 16.30
N ALA A 35 19.04 17.74 17.00
CA ALA A 35 20.43 17.39 16.69
C ALA A 35 20.77 15.94 17.10
N TYR A 36 19.85 15.23 17.76
CA TYR A 36 20.02 13.82 18.09
C TYR A 36 19.74 12.92 16.89
N THR A 37 20.64 11.97 16.65
CA THR A 37 20.42 10.83 15.76
C THR A 37 20.14 9.60 16.60
N LEU A 38 18.99 8.96 16.36
CA LEU A 38 18.51 7.79 17.09
C LEU A 38 18.29 6.65 16.10
N SER A 39 18.73 5.44 16.43
CA SER A 39 18.47 4.27 15.60
C SER A 39 18.30 3.00 16.44
N VAL A 40 17.60 2.03 15.84
CA VAL A 40 17.65 0.63 16.22
C VAL A 40 17.93 -0.14 14.93
N THR A 41 18.88 -1.06 14.94
CA THR A 41 19.20 -1.90 13.77
C THR A 41 19.41 -3.35 14.20
N ALA A 42 19.07 -4.29 13.33
CA ALA A 42 19.46 -5.69 13.51
C ALA A 42 20.95 -5.86 13.15
N ASP A 43 21.59 -6.92 13.66
CA ASP A 43 23.01 -7.21 13.45
C ASP A 43 23.35 -7.69 12.03
N ARG A 44 22.34 -8.12 11.25
CA ARG A 44 22.49 -8.47 9.83
C ARG A 44 21.87 -7.40 8.93
N PRO A 45 22.55 -6.94 7.87
CA PRO A 45 22.01 -5.94 6.94
C PRO A 45 20.68 -6.34 6.30
N GLU A 46 20.52 -7.62 5.94
CA GLU A 46 19.30 -8.15 5.33
C GLU A 46 18.19 -8.38 6.37
N ALA A 47 18.56 -8.43 7.65
CA ALA A 47 17.68 -8.77 8.77
C ALA A 47 16.85 -10.05 8.56
N VAL A 48 17.39 -11.06 7.85
CA VAL A 48 16.77 -12.38 7.67
C VAL A 48 17.51 -13.43 8.48
N TYR A 49 16.74 -14.25 9.20
CA TYR A 49 17.23 -15.28 10.12
C TYR A 49 16.38 -16.55 9.98
N ARG A 50 16.89 -17.65 10.52
CA ARG A 50 16.18 -18.92 10.70
C ARG A 50 15.59 -19.03 12.10
N ARG A 51 14.58 -19.88 12.25
CA ARG A 51 14.02 -20.26 13.56
C ARG A 51 15.12 -20.60 14.56
N GLY A 52 14.97 -20.10 15.78
CA GLY A 52 15.89 -20.32 16.90
C GLY A 52 17.18 -19.52 16.85
N GLU A 53 17.51 -18.85 15.74
CA GLU A 53 18.68 -17.96 15.68
C GLU A 53 18.48 -16.75 16.60
N LYS A 54 19.55 -16.39 17.31
CA LYS A 54 19.59 -15.16 18.10
C LYS A 54 19.70 -13.95 17.18
N VAL A 55 18.76 -13.02 17.34
CA VAL A 55 18.78 -11.70 16.74
C VAL A 55 19.35 -10.71 17.75
N THR A 56 20.28 -9.87 17.31
CA THR A 56 20.85 -8.81 18.14
C THR A 56 20.42 -7.46 17.58
N PHE A 57 19.71 -6.67 18.37
CA PHE A 57 19.36 -5.30 18.05
C PHE A 57 20.29 -4.33 18.76
N THR A 58 20.85 -3.40 17.99
CA THR A 58 21.70 -2.33 18.50
C THR A 58 20.90 -1.04 18.52
N ILE A 59 20.75 -0.45 19.69
CA ILE A 59 20.13 0.86 19.90
C ILE A 59 21.27 1.88 20.01
N ALA A 60 21.26 2.91 19.17
CA ALA A 60 22.28 3.96 19.18
C ALA A 60 21.65 5.34 19.37
N VAL A 61 22.30 6.15 20.21
CA VAL A 61 21.93 7.53 20.50
C VAL A 61 23.18 8.39 20.37
N SER A 62 23.12 9.40 19.50
CA SER A 62 24.18 10.39 19.37
C SER A 62 23.61 11.80 19.26
N LEU A 63 24.39 12.78 19.71
CA LEU A 63 24.14 14.21 19.53
C LEU A 63 25.25 14.78 18.66
N GLN A 64 24.90 15.24 17.46
CA GLN A 64 25.89 15.75 16.48
C GLN A 64 27.06 14.77 16.24
N GLY A 65 26.75 13.46 16.18
CA GLY A 65 27.73 12.39 15.98
C GLY A 65 28.51 11.96 17.21
N LYS A 66 28.31 12.60 18.38
CA LYS A 66 28.93 12.18 19.65
C LYS A 66 28.00 11.25 20.43
N PRO A 67 28.50 10.17 21.05
CA PRO A 67 27.68 9.25 21.85
C PRO A 67 27.03 9.96 23.05
N VAL A 68 25.85 9.49 23.44
CA VAL A 68 25.08 10.03 24.58
C VAL A 68 24.63 8.89 25.48
N ASP A 69 25.10 8.86 26.72
CA ASP A 69 24.80 7.78 27.67
C ASP A 69 23.62 8.11 28.61
N GLU A 70 23.30 9.40 28.74
CA GLU A 70 22.29 9.90 29.68
C GLU A 70 20.85 9.74 29.18
N ALA A 71 20.66 9.32 27.92
CA ALA A 71 19.33 9.11 27.36
C ALA A 71 18.66 7.88 28.00
N LYS A 72 17.38 8.03 28.39
CA LYS A 72 16.60 6.90 28.91
C LYS A 72 16.09 6.06 27.75
N VAL A 73 16.33 4.75 27.78
CA VAL A 73 15.89 3.82 26.73
C VAL A 73 14.97 2.77 27.33
N ARG A 74 13.70 2.78 26.95
CA ARG A 74 12.77 1.66 27.18
C ARG A 74 12.62 0.87 25.90
N TRP A 75 12.68 -0.46 26.00
CA TRP A 75 12.56 -1.33 24.85
C TRP A 75 11.49 -2.39 25.06
N THR A 76 10.90 -2.84 23.94
CA THR A 76 9.95 -3.95 23.91
C THR A 76 10.21 -4.81 22.69
N LEU A 77 10.18 -6.13 22.88
CA LEU A 77 10.17 -7.11 21.81
C LEU A 77 8.75 -7.63 21.56
N SER A 78 8.40 -7.77 20.28
CA SER A 78 7.10 -8.28 19.84
C SER A 78 7.28 -9.24 18.66
N LYS A 79 6.35 -10.19 18.52
CA LYS A 79 6.19 -11.02 17.32
C LYS A 79 5.03 -10.44 16.53
N ASP A 80 5.31 -10.06 15.28
CA ASP A 80 4.30 -9.51 14.38
C ASP A 80 3.50 -8.36 15.04
N GLY A 81 4.18 -7.50 15.80
CA GLY A 81 3.58 -6.38 16.54
C GLY A 81 2.76 -6.75 17.79
N LYS A 82 2.56 -8.05 18.10
CA LYS A 82 1.98 -8.51 19.37
C LYS A 82 3.09 -8.75 20.41
N GLY A 83 2.93 -8.17 21.60
CA GLY A 83 3.96 -8.22 22.64
C GLY A 83 4.31 -9.65 23.07
N LEU A 84 5.61 -9.91 23.26
CA LEU A 84 6.12 -11.20 23.76
C LEU A 84 6.25 -11.22 25.30
N GLY A 85 5.82 -10.16 25.99
CA GLY A 85 6.10 -9.96 27.43
C GLY A 85 7.56 -9.60 27.73
N GLN A 86 8.41 -9.49 26.70
CA GLN A 86 9.83 -9.13 26.82
C GLN A 86 10.00 -7.62 26.64
N GLN A 87 10.31 -6.93 27.73
CA GLN A 87 10.52 -5.48 27.77
C GLN A 87 11.47 -5.12 28.91
N GLY A 88 12.07 -3.93 28.83
CA GLY A 88 12.95 -3.45 29.89
C GLY A 88 13.48 -2.06 29.64
N GLU A 89 14.38 -1.65 30.52
CA GLU A 89 15.21 -0.46 30.36
C GLU A 89 16.62 -0.88 29.97
N ALA A 90 17.23 -0.14 29.05
CA ALA A 90 18.63 -0.34 28.67
C ALA A 90 19.46 0.86 29.10
N LYS A 91 20.63 0.57 29.68
CA LYS A 91 21.65 1.60 29.93
C LYS A 91 22.54 1.68 28.70
N LEU A 92 22.72 2.90 28.20
CA LEU A 92 23.65 3.18 27.14
C LEU A 92 25.08 3.19 27.69
N LYS A 93 26.01 2.66 26.91
CA LYS A 93 27.44 2.76 27.10
C LYS A 93 28.06 3.17 25.78
N ASP A 94 28.81 4.26 25.78
CA ASP A 94 29.36 4.85 24.55
C ASP A 94 28.27 5.11 23.50
N GLY A 95 27.08 5.55 23.95
CA GLY A 95 25.91 5.86 23.13
C GLY A 95 25.16 4.64 22.61
N VAL A 96 25.50 3.44 23.08
CA VAL A 96 24.97 2.17 22.55
C VAL A 96 24.37 1.28 23.63
N ALA A 97 23.26 0.62 23.30
CA ALA A 97 22.70 -0.47 24.06
C ALA A 97 22.37 -1.65 23.14
N VAL A 98 22.36 -2.86 23.71
CA VAL A 98 22.05 -4.09 22.98
C VAL A 98 20.84 -4.78 23.57
N VAL A 99 19.93 -5.21 22.71
CA VAL A 99 18.76 -6.02 23.05
C VAL A 99 18.79 -7.28 22.18
N THR A 100 18.68 -8.46 22.77
CA THR A 100 18.66 -9.72 22.02
C THR A 100 17.31 -10.41 22.13
N GLY A 101 16.89 -11.09 21.07
CA GLY A 101 15.71 -11.95 21.08
C GLY A 101 15.82 -13.06 20.05
N LYS A 102 14.79 -13.91 19.98
CA LYS A 102 14.65 -14.95 18.95
C LYS A 102 13.17 -15.31 18.78
N LEU A 103 12.84 -15.93 17.64
CA LEU A 103 11.58 -16.66 17.47
C LEU A 103 11.89 -18.10 17.07
N ASP A 104 11.14 -19.05 17.62
CA ASP A 104 11.26 -20.48 17.28
C ASP A 104 10.24 -20.89 16.19
N GLU A 105 9.55 -19.91 15.59
CA GLU A 105 8.55 -20.06 14.54
C GLU A 105 8.64 -18.91 13.50
N PRO A 106 8.09 -19.08 12.29
CA PRO A 106 8.11 -18.03 11.27
C PRO A 106 7.36 -16.75 11.69
N GLY A 107 7.94 -15.59 11.41
CA GLY A 107 7.34 -14.30 11.74
C GLY A 107 8.35 -13.16 11.76
N PHE A 108 7.94 -12.02 12.29
CA PHE A 108 8.78 -10.83 12.43
C PHE A 108 9.01 -10.50 13.89
N LEU A 109 10.26 -10.63 14.33
CA LEU A 109 10.68 -10.15 15.64
C LEU A 109 10.95 -8.65 15.55
N GLN A 110 10.16 -7.83 16.23
CA GLN A 110 10.29 -6.37 16.20
C GLN A 110 10.83 -5.86 17.53
N CYS A 111 11.83 -4.98 17.46
CA CYS A 111 12.33 -4.21 18.59
C CYS A 111 11.84 -2.77 18.47
N ARG A 112 11.02 -2.35 19.43
CA ARG A 112 10.64 -0.95 19.62
C ARG A 112 11.48 -0.37 20.73
N ALA A 113 12.16 0.75 20.48
CA ALA A 113 12.82 1.53 21.52
C ALA A 113 12.18 2.92 21.64
N ASP A 114 11.67 3.23 22.83
CA ASP A 114 11.20 4.54 23.24
C ASP A 114 12.36 5.24 23.98
N ILE A 115 12.99 6.19 23.30
CA ILE A 115 14.20 6.88 23.75
C ILE A 115 13.82 8.29 24.20
N THR A 116 14.25 8.71 25.38
CA THR A 116 14.10 10.08 25.87
C THR A 116 15.49 10.71 25.96
N PRO A 117 15.93 11.45 24.94
CA PRO A 117 17.18 12.20 24.99
C PRO A 117 17.13 13.31 26.06
N PRO A 118 18.27 13.72 26.64
CA PRO A 118 18.33 14.85 27.55
C PRO A 118 17.68 16.11 26.96
N GLY A 119 16.69 16.66 27.66
CA GLY A 119 15.99 17.88 27.27
C GLY A 119 14.95 17.73 26.14
N GLU A 120 14.71 16.52 25.64
CA GLU A 120 13.74 16.27 24.56
C GLU A 120 12.59 15.36 24.98
N LYS A 121 11.51 15.38 24.19
CA LYS A 121 10.39 14.44 24.34
C LYS A 121 10.81 13.04 23.89
N VAL A 122 10.07 12.04 24.36
CA VAL A 122 10.25 10.65 23.93
C VAL A 122 10.12 10.53 22.40
N LYS A 123 11.01 9.76 21.80
CA LYS A 123 10.99 9.39 20.39
C LYS A 123 11.03 7.88 20.26
N THR A 124 10.24 7.36 19.33
CA THR A 124 10.17 5.92 19.08
C THR A 124 10.88 5.56 17.79
N VAL A 125 11.81 4.62 17.89
CA VAL A 125 12.51 4.00 16.76
C VAL A 125 12.24 2.50 16.76
N ARG A 126 12.30 1.87 15.58
CA ARG A 126 11.97 0.44 15.39
C ARG A 126 12.99 -0.22 14.49
N ALA A 127 13.24 -1.49 14.78
CA ALA A 127 13.86 -2.45 13.86
C ALA A 127 13.05 -3.73 13.87
N ALA A 128 13.18 -4.53 12.82
CA ALA A 128 12.59 -5.85 12.78
C ALA A 128 13.51 -6.84 12.06
N ALA A 129 13.38 -8.11 12.45
CA ALA A 129 14.07 -9.24 11.85
C ALA A 129 13.05 -10.25 11.36
N ALA A 130 13.17 -10.67 10.11
CA ALA A 130 12.37 -11.70 9.49
C ALA A 130 12.91 -13.08 9.84
N ILE A 131 12.09 -13.92 10.46
CA ILE A 131 12.42 -15.29 10.85
C ILE A 131 11.69 -16.24 9.90
N ASP A 132 12.43 -16.98 9.07
CA ASP A 132 11.90 -17.88 8.02
C ASP A 132 10.67 -17.29 7.27
N PRO A 133 10.76 -16.08 6.68
CA PRO A 133 9.58 -15.37 6.19
C PRO A 133 8.84 -16.07 5.04
N LEU A 134 9.51 -16.96 4.31
CA LEU A 134 8.90 -17.76 3.24
C LEU A 134 8.03 -18.93 3.77
N ASP A 135 8.12 -19.23 5.06
CA ASP A 135 7.30 -20.25 5.72
C ASP A 135 6.02 -19.68 6.35
N ILE A 136 5.85 -18.35 6.36
CA ILE A 136 4.67 -17.68 6.90
C ILE A 136 3.41 -18.10 6.11
N LYS A 137 2.38 -18.53 6.83
CA LYS A 137 1.09 -18.96 6.27
C LYS A 137 -0.03 -17.92 6.53
N PRO A 138 -1.11 -17.95 5.73
CA PRO A 138 -2.34 -17.21 6.01
C PRO A 138 -2.88 -17.55 7.40
N SER A 139 -3.52 -16.59 8.07
CA SER A 139 -4.09 -16.81 9.40
C SER A 139 -5.29 -17.76 9.42
N LEU A 140 -6.09 -17.77 8.35
CA LEU A 140 -7.22 -18.68 8.16
C LEU A 140 -7.30 -19.14 6.70
N PRO A 141 -7.90 -20.31 6.41
CA PRO A 141 -8.15 -20.73 5.04
C PRO A 141 -9.18 -19.84 4.35
N ALA A 142 -9.22 -19.89 3.01
CA ALA A 142 -10.32 -19.32 2.24
C ALA A 142 -11.67 -19.95 2.67
N PRO A 143 -12.79 -19.22 2.59
CA PRO A 143 -14.12 -19.81 2.70
C PRO A 143 -14.33 -20.90 1.64
N ASP A 144 -15.09 -21.95 1.97
CA ASP A 144 -15.30 -23.10 1.09
C ASP A 144 -15.97 -22.71 -0.23
N ASP A 145 -16.85 -21.71 -0.19
CA ASP A 145 -17.58 -21.16 -1.34
C ASP A 145 -16.94 -19.88 -1.92
N PHE A 146 -15.68 -19.55 -1.57
CA PHE A 146 -15.00 -18.34 -2.04
C PHE A 146 -15.02 -18.20 -3.57
N ASP A 147 -14.67 -19.27 -4.28
CA ASP A 147 -14.64 -19.29 -5.75
C ASP A 147 -16.04 -19.16 -6.35
N ALA A 148 -17.01 -19.87 -5.78
CA ALA A 148 -18.41 -19.82 -6.21
C ALA A 148 -18.99 -18.42 -6.02
N PHE A 149 -18.71 -17.77 -4.89
CA PHE A 149 -19.12 -16.41 -4.59
C PHE A 149 -18.59 -15.43 -5.64
N TRP A 150 -17.26 -15.38 -5.85
CA TRP A 150 -16.67 -14.42 -6.79
C TRP A 150 -16.99 -14.74 -8.26
N ALA A 151 -17.20 -16.00 -8.62
CA ALA A 151 -17.74 -16.36 -9.93
C ALA A 151 -19.18 -15.84 -10.12
N GLY A 152 -20.01 -15.92 -9.08
CA GLY A 152 -21.35 -15.34 -9.06
C GLY A 152 -21.33 -13.82 -9.24
N GLU A 153 -20.46 -13.12 -8.50
CA GLU A 153 -20.29 -11.66 -8.62
C GLU A 153 -19.81 -11.24 -10.01
N LYS A 154 -18.86 -11.98 -10.60
CA LYS A 154 -18.43 -11.78 -12.00
C LYS A 154 -19.58 -11.94 -12.99
N LYS A 155 -20.43 -12.95 -12.81
CA LYS A 155 -21.61 -13.17 -13.67
C LYS A 155 -22.63 -12.03 -13.55
N LYS A 156 -22.89 -11.56 -12.32
CA LYS A 156 -23.78 -10.40 -12.09
C LYS A 156 -23.23 -9.14 -12.76
N LEU A 157 -21.92 -8.89 -12.62
CA LEU A 157 -21.27 -7.75 -13.26
C LEU A 157 -21.35 -7.85 -14.78
N ALA A 158 -21.05 -9.00 -15.38
CA ALA A 158 -21.12 -9.22 -16.83
C ALA A 158 -22.52 -9.00 -17.43
N ALA A 159 -23.59 -9.14 -16.65
CA ALA A 159 -24.95 -8.85 -17.08
C ALA A 159 -25.24 -7.33 -17.18
N VAL A 160 -24.40 -6.47 -16.58
CA VAL A 160 -24.49 -5.02 -16.70
C VAL A 160 -23.73 -4.58 -17.97
N PRO A 161 -24.40 -3.96 -18.96
CA PRO A 161 -23.74 -3.45 -20.17
C PRO A 161 -22.55 -2.55 -19.83
N LEU A 162 -21.46 -2.64 -20.61
CA LEU A 162 -20.24 -1.89 -20.32
C LEU A 162 -20.42 -0.37 -20.56
N ASN A 163 -21.04 0.01 -21.68
CA ASN A 163 -21.36 1.39 -22.05
C ASN A 163 -20.25 2.40 -21.73
N VAL A 164 -19.02 2.15 -22.21
CA VAL A 164 -17.89 3.05 -22.00
C VAL A 164 -18.15 4.38 -22.69
N ARG A 165 -18.02 5.46 -21.93
CA ARG A 165 -18.07 6.85 -22.39
C ARG A 165 -16.69 7.46 -22.13
N MET A 166 -16.08 8.02 -23.16
CA MET A 166 -14.74 8.62 -23.10
C MET A 166 -14.84 10.09 -23.52
N THR A 167 -14.54 11.00 -22.60
CA THR A 167 -14.52 12.44 -22.86
C THR A 167 -13.06 12.90 -22.92
N PRO A 168 -12.58 13.49 -24.04
CA PRO A 168 -11.22 14.01 -24.12
C PRO A 168 -10.93 15.05 -23.04
N VAL A 169 -9.75 14.98 -22.43
CA VAL A 169 -9.23 15.97 -21.47
C VAL A 169 -7.79 16.36 -21.79
N ASN A 170 -7.37 17.53 -21.34
CA ASN A 170 -6.01 18.01 -21.60
C ASN A 170 -4.97 17.10 -20.92
N SER A 171 -4.02 16.60 -21.71
CA SER A 171 -2.87 15.86 -21.17
C SER A 171 -1.91 16.79 -20.42
N LEU A 172 -1.29 16.27 -19.37
CA LEU A 172 -0.20 16.91 -18.63
C LEU A 172 1.18 16.51 -19.17
N VAL A 173 1.22 15.66 -20.21
CA VAL A 173 2.43 15.07 -20.79
C VAL A 173 2.36 15.17 -22.31
N GLU A 174 3.43 15.67 -22.93
CA GLU A 174 3.55 15.81 -24.38
C GLU A 174 3.50 14.43 -25.08
N GLY A 175 2.86 14.36 -26.25
CA GLY A 175 2.75 13.11 -27.03
C GLY A 175 1.74 12.10 -26.48
N VAL A 176 0.91 12.47 -25.49
CA VAL A 176 -0.10 11.61 -24.87
C VAL A 176 -1.49 12.23 -25.04
N GLU A 177 -2.47 11.41 -25.38
CA GLU A 177 -3.89 11.76 -25.33
C GLU A 177 -4.55 11.14 -24.10
N CYS A 178 -5.46 11.89 -23.49
CA CYS A 178 -6.10 11.53 -22.23
C CYS A 178 -7.62 11.67 -22.30
N PHE A 179 -8.32 10.83 -21.54
CA PHE A 179 -9.78 10.76 -21.49
C PHE A 179 -10.27 10.61 -20.05
N ASP A 180 -11.31 11.36 -19.67
CA ASP A 180 -12.15 11.02 -18.53
C ASP A 180 -13.14 9.95 -18.97
N VAL A 181 -13.12 8.81 -18.29
CA VAL A 181 -13.83 7.59 -18.66
C VAL A 181 -14.90 7.29 -17.62
N GLN A 182 -16.12 7.09 -18.09
CA GLN A 182 -17.22 6.55 -17.30
C GLN A 182 -17.75 5.26 -17.93
N ALA A 183 -18.11 4.29 -17.11
CA ALA A 183 -18.76 3.07 -17.56
C ALA A 183 -19.80 2.64 -16.53
N ASP A 184 -20.83 1.93 -16.99
CA ASP A 184 -21.85 1.42 -16.10
C ASP A 184 -21.28 0.25 -15.29
N GLY A 185 -21.73 0.10 -14.04
CA GLY A 185 -21.19 -0.89 -13.10
C GLY A 185 -22.24 -1.42 -12.12
N LEU A 186 -21.84 -2.42 -11.34
CA LEU A 186 -22.67 -3.03 -10.31
C LEU A 186 -22.26 -2.51 -8.93
N GLY A 187 -23.20 -1.96 -8.16
CA GLY A 187 -22.90 -1.29 -6.88
C GLY A 187 -22.27 0.11 -7.04
N GLY A 188 -22.31 0.67 -8.25
CA GLY A 188 -21.83 2.02 -8.58
C GLY A 188 -21.17 2.06 -9.96
N ALA A 189 -21.04 3.26 -10.53
CA ALA A 189 -20.38 3.46 -11.82
C ALA A 189 -18.84 3.34 -11.70
N LEU A 190 -18.20 3.09 -12.84
CA LEU A 190 -16.77 3.34 -13.03
C LEU A 190 -16.57 4.82 -13.36
N SER A 191 -15.54 5.41 -12.74
CA SER A 191 -14.97 6.71 -13.09
C SER A 191 -13.45 6.54 -13.10
N ALA A 192 -12.78 6.95 -14.17
CA ALA A 192 -11.36 6.73 -14.37
C ALA A 192 -10.74 7.76 -15.31
N TYR A 193 -9.41 7.89 -15.30
CA TYR A 193 -8.69 8.47 -16.42
C TYR A 193 -8.02 7.37 -17.23
N LEU A 194 -8.14 7.46 -18.56
CA LEU A 194 -7.40 6.63 -19.51
C LEU A 194 -6.43 7.52 -20.29
N ALA A 195 -5.21 7.03 -20.50
CA ALA A 195 -4.20 7.69 -21.30
C ALA A 195 -3.52 6.71 -22.26
N ARG A 196 -3.10 7.21 -23.42
CA ARG A 196 -2.33 6.44 -24.42
C ARG A 196 -1.42 7.36 -25.25
N PRO A 197 -0.32 6.85 -25.83
CA PRO A 197 0.44 7.58 -26.84
C PRO A 197 -0.42 8.07 -28.01
N VAL A 198 -0.17 9.29 -28.48
CA VAL A 198 -0.80 9.81 -29.69
C VAL A 198 -0.45 8.91 -30.88
N GLY A 199 -1.46 8.51 -31.66
CA GLY A 199 -1.27 7.66 -32.83
C GLY A 199 -0.99 6.18 -32.49
N ALA A 200 -1.30 5.75 -31.26
CA ALA A 200 -1.28 4.34 -30.89
C ALA A 200 -2.07 3.49 -31.90
N LYS A 201 -1.45 2.41 -32.36
CA LYS A 201 -2.05 1.48 -33.32
C LYS A 201 -2.94 0.48 -32.60
N ALA A 202 -3.95 -0.03 -33.30
CA ALA A 202 -4.74 -1.16 -32.82
C ALA A 202 -3.83 -2.34 -32.47
N LYS A 203 -4.06 -2.96 -31.31
CA LYS A 203 -3.27 -4.06 -30.74
C LYS A 203 -1.78 -3.76 -30.60
N GLY A 204 -1.44 -2.49 -30.36
CA GLY A 204 -0.07 -2.01 -30.32
C GLY A 204 0.54 -1.90 -28.92
N LEU A 205 -0.27 -1.91 -27.86
CA LEU A 205 0.18 -1.54 -26.52
C LEU A 205 -0.13 -2.59 -25.45
N PRO A 206 0.83 -2.92 -24.57
CA PRO A 206 0.50 -3.53 -23.29
C PRO A 206 -0.37 -2.58 -22.46
N ALA A 207 -1.23 -3.12 -21.60
CA ALA A 207 -2.12 -2.32 -20.76
C ALA A 207 -1.72 -2.35 -19.28
N ILE A 208 -1.99 -1.26 -18.57
CA ILE A 208 -1.80 -1.15 -17.12
C ILE A 208 -3.04 -0.54 -16.44
N VAL A 209 -3.57 -1.25 -15.44
CA VAL A 209 -4.57 -0.72 -14.51
C VAL A 209 -3.88 -0.24 -13.23
N LEU A 210 -4.07 1.03 -12.91
CA LEU A 210 -3.48 1.73 -11.78
C LEU A 210 -4.52 1.85 -10.67
N THR A 211 -4.18 1.29 -9.53
CA THR A 211 -5.05 1.20 -8.35
C THR A 211 -4.64 2.23 -7.29
N HIS A 212 -5.58 2.55 -6.39
CA HIS A 212 -5.44 3.67 -5.45
C HIS A 212 -5.13 3.23 -4.02
N GLY A 213 -4.25 3.99 -3.37
CA GLY A 213 -4.13 3.98 -1.90
C GLY A 213 -5.44 4.40 -1.22
N ALA A 214 -5.54 4.10 0.09
CA ALA A 214 -6.73 4.44 0.85
C ALA A 214 -6.95 5.96 0.91
N GLY A 215 -8.18 6.39 0.66
CA GLY A 215 -8.57 7.79 0.68
C GLY A 215 -9.78 8.05 -0.18
N VAL A 216 -10.19 9.31 -0.27
CA VAL A 216 -11.24 9.79 -1.19
C VAL A 216 -10.59 10.89 -2.01
N ALA A 217 -10.43 10.67 -3.31
CA ALA A 217 -9.75 11.57 -4.22
C ALA A 217 -10.21 11.33 -5.66
N SER A 218 -9.80 12.23 -6.56
CA SER A 218 -9.90 12.04 -8.01
C SER A 218 -9.02 10.88 -8.47
N SER A 219 -9.35 10.29 -9.61
CA SER A 219 -8.38 9.54 -10.42
C SER A 219 -7.17 10.42 -10.78
N ARG A 220 -6.00 9.82 -10.97
CA ARG A 220 -4.70 10.49 -11.11
C ARG A 220 -4.30 10.59 -12.59
N LEU A 221 -4.84 11.59 -13.29
CA LEU A 221 -4.58 11.85 -14.71
C LEU A 221 -3.07 11.86 -15.05
N GLY A 222 -2.28 12.58 -14.27
CA GLY A 222 -0.84 12.69 -14.50
C GLY A 222 -0.07 11.37 -14.32
N VAL A 223 -0.57 10.43 -13.52
CA VAL A 223 0.06 9.10 -13.37
C VAL A 223 -0.25 8.23 -14.59
N ALA A 224 -1.51 8.18 -15.02
CA ALA A 224 -1.88 7.49 -16.25
C ALA A 224 -1.11 8.05 -17.47
N ALA A 225 -1.01 9.38 -17.58
CA ALA A 225 -0.31 10.02 -18.68
C ALA A 225 1.20 9.70 -18.74
N ARG A 226 1.86 9.53 -17.57
CA ARG A 226 3.28 9.15 -17.52
C ARG A 226 3.50 7.73 -18.02
N TRP A 227 2.72 6.77 -17.52
CA TRP A 227 2.77 5.40 -18.03
C TRP A 227 2.43 5.30 -19.52
N ALA A 228 1.52 6.15 -20.00
CA ALA A 228 1.25 6.26 -21.43
C ALA A 228 2.45 6.77 -22.22
N ALA A 229 3.19 7.77 -21.72
CA ALA A 229 4.42 8.22 -22.36
C ALA A 229 5.50 7.13 -22.41
N ASP A 230 5.49 6.20 -21.45
CA ASP A 230 6.36 5.02 -21.42
C ASP A 230 5.86 3.85 -22.31
N GLY A 231 4.82 4.07 -23.12
CA GLY A 231 4.37 3.11 -24.14
C GLY A 231 3.31 2.12 -23.67
N LEU A 232 2.55 2.44 -22.62
CA LEU A 232 1.43 1.63 -22.14
C LEU A 232 0.07 2.26 -22.47
N LEU A 233 -0.96 1.42 -22.59
CA LEU A 233 -2.34 1.85 -22.45
C LEU A 233 -2.68 1.89 -20.95
N ALA A 234 -2.79 3.07 -20.37
CA ALA A 234 -2.87 3.23 -18.92
C ALA A 234 -4.27 3.69 -18.49
N LEU A 235 -4.87 3.01 -17.50
CA LEU A 235 -6.11 3.45 -16.86
C LEU A 235 -5.94 3.51 -15.34
N ASP A 236 -6.23 4.67 -14.77
CA ASP A 236 -6.24 4.92 -13.34
C ASP A 236 -7.68 5.18 -12.90
N PHE A 237 -8.24 4.32 -12.03
CA PHE A 237 -9.66 4.38 -11.66
C PHE A 237 -9.91 4.91 -10.25
N ASN A 238 -11.05 5.59 -10.10
CA ASN A 238 -11.52 6.11 -8.83
C ASN A 238 -12.08 4.96 -7.97
N ALA A 239 -11.47 4.73 -6.81
CA ALA A 239 -11.89 3.66 -5.89
C ALA A 239 -13.36 3.77 -5.45
N HIS A 240 -13.96 4.96 -5.45
CA HIS A 240 -15.34 5.22 -5.03
C HIS A 240 -16.31 5.42 -6.20
N GLY A 241 -15.81 5.48 -7.44
CA GLY A 241 -16.64 5.81 -8.61
C GLY A 241 -17.08 7.28 -8.66
N LEU A 242 -16.40 8.16 -7.93
CA LEU A 242 -16.72 9.59 -7.89
C LEU A 242 -16.32 10.30 -9.19
N PRO A 243 -17.01 11.40 -9.57
CA PRO A 243 -16.58 12.23 -10.69
C PRO A 243 -15.14 12.71 -10.51
N ASN A 244 -14.36 12.70 -11.58
CA ASN A 244 -13.00 13.22 -11.58
C ASN A 244 -12.98 14.76 -11.71
N ASP A 245 -11.80 15.36 -11.60
CA ASP A 245 -11.54 16.80 -11.78
C ASP A 245 -12.34 17.76 -10.87
N LYS A 246 -12.83 17.26 -9.73
CA LYS A 246 -13.41 18.13 -8.69
C LYS A 246 -12.33 18.80 -7.84
N PRO A 247 -12.62 19.98 -7.25
CA PRO A 247 -11.72 20.62 -6.28
C PRO A 247 -11.38 19.68 -5.13
N LYS A 248 -10.19 19.84 -4.53
CA LYS A 248 -9.75 18.99 -3.40
C LYS A 248 -10.75 19.02 -2.23
N GLU A 249 -11.39 20.18 -2.02
CA GLU A 249 -12.39 20.39 -0.97
C GLU A 249 -13.63 19.51 -1.15
N PHE A 250 -14.03 19.19 -2.40
CA PHE A 250 -15.14 18.27 -2.67
C PHE A 250 -14.85 16.90 -2.08
N TYR A 251 -13.69 16.32 -2.39
CA TYR A 251 -13.29 15.01 -1.86
C TYR A 251 -13.06 15.04 -0.35
N ALA A 252 -12.49 16.13 0.17
CA ALA A 252 -12.27 16.29 1.61
C ALA A 252 -13.59 16.41 2.40
N GLN A 253 -14.63 17.01 1.81
CA GLN A 253 -15.97 17.05 2.40
C GLN A 253 -16.59 15.66 2.41
N LEU A 254 -16.52 14.92 1.31
CA LEU A 254 -17.00 13.53 1.26
C LEU A 254 -16.28 12.64 2.29
N TYR A 255 -14.95 12.72 2.37
CA TYR A 255 -14.16 11.96 3.34
C TYR A 255 -14.55 12.23 4.79
N ARG A 256 -14.86 13.49 5.13
CA ARG A 256 -15.27 13.88 6.49
C ARG A 256 -16.75 13.62 6.79
N GLY A 257 -17.58 13.55 5.75
CA GLY A 257 -19.02 13.36 5.82
C GLY A 257 -19.43 11.96 5.37
N GLU A 258 -20.05 11.88 4.18
CA GLU A 258 -20.69 10.67 3.67
C GLU A 258 -19.76 9.45 3.66
N LEU A 259 -18.49 9.62 3.29
CA LEU A 259 -17.51 8.53 3.17
C LEU A 259 -16.62 8.39 4.41
N LYS A 260 -16.98 9.02 5.54
CA LYS A 260 -16.28 8.79 6.80
C LYS A 260 -16.28 7.30 7.14
N ASP A 261 -15.12 6.77 7.48
CA ASP A 261 -14.90 5.36 7.86
C ASP A 261 -15.46 4.35 6.84
N TYR A 262 -15.49 4.72 5.56
CA TYR A 262 -16.06 3.91 4.47
C TYR A 262 -15.57 2.45 4.49
N PHE A 263 -14.31 2.24 4.85
CA PHE A 263 -13.64 0.94 4.88
C PHE A 263 -14.18 -0.03 5.95
N TRP A 264 -15.01 0.42 6.89
CA TRP A 264 -15.71 -0.44 7.85
C TRP A 264 -17.22 -0.57 7.60
N LYS A 265 -17.77 0.17 6.62
CA LYS A 265 -19.21 0.10 6.31
C LYS A 265 -19.58 -1.29 5.79
N GLY A 266 -20.61 -1.89 6.41
CA GLY A 266 -21.17 -3.19 6.06
C GLY A 266 -20.24 -4.39 6.28
N ARG A 267 -19.19 -4.25 7.11
CA ARG A 267 -18.15 -5.28 7.31
C ARG A 267 -18.60 -6.59 7.95
N ASP A 268 -19.83 -6.66 8.41
CA ASP A 268 -20.48 -7.87 8.95
C ASP A 268 -21.21 -8.69 7.88
N SER A 269 -21.13 -8.27 6.61
CA SER A 269 -21.70 -8.96 5.45
C SER A 269 -20.70 -8.99 4.30
N ARG A 270 -20.56 -10.14 3.64
CA ARG A 270 -19.69 -10.26 2.46
C ARG A 270 -20.25 -9.48 1.26
N GLU A 271 -21.55 -9.26 1.16
CA GLU A 271 -22.16 -8.41 0.12
C GLU A 271 -22.29 -6.95 0.56
N GLY A 272 -22.34 -6.68 1.87
CA GLY A 272 -22.51 -5.34 2.42
C GLY A 272 -21.23 -4.52 2.55
N LEU A 273 -20.07 -5.18 2.59
CA LEU A 273 -18.78 -4.52 2.79
C LEU A 273 -18.45 -3.59 1.62
N PHE A 274 -17.98 -2.36 1.91
CA PHE A 274 -17.57 -1.38 0.89
C PHE A 274 -16.66 -1.97 -0.20
N PHE A 275 -15.73 -2.85 0.18
CA PHE A 275 -14.78 -3.44 -0.76
C PHE A 275 -15.44 -4.35 -1.80
N HIS A 276 -16.68 -4.81 -1.59
CA HIS A 276 -17.49 -5.48 -2.60
C HIS A 276 -17.61 -4.62 -3.85
N GLY A 277 -18.13 -3.40 -3.69
CA GLY A 277 -18.28 -2.42 -4.77
C GLY A 277 -16.94 -1.99 -5.35
N LEU A 278 -15.89 -1.87 -4.51
CA LEU A 278 -14.53 -1.56 -5.00
C LEU A 278 -14.02 -2.65 -5.96
N TYR A 279 -14.17 -3.93 -5.60
CA TYR A 279 -13.62 -5.03 -6.39
C TYR A 279 -14.44 -5.25 -7.67
N LEU A 280 -15.76 -5.05 -7.62
CA LEU A 280 -16.61 -5.01 -8.82
C LEU A 280 -16.18 -3.87 -9.76
N ARG A 281 -15.87 -2.68 -9.22
CA ARG A 281 -15.38 -1.54 -10.00
C ARG A 281 -13.99 -1.79 -10.58
N LEU A 282 -13.10 -2.46 -9.85
CA LEU A 282 -11.79 -2.89 -10.35
C LEU A 282 -11.93 -3.83 -11.57
N MET A 283 -12.80 -4.83 -11.50
CA MET A 283 -13.09 -5.70 -12.65
C MET A 283 -13.65 -4.90 -13.83
N ARG A 284 -14.58 -3.97 -13.55
CA ARG A 284 -15.14 -3.08 -14.57
C ARG A 284 -14.11 -2.14 -15.20
N ALA A 285 -13.11 -1.69 -14.43
CA ALA A 285 -11.98 -0.92 -14.93
C ALA A 285 -11.12 -1.73 -15.90
N MET A 286 -10.85 -3.00 -15.56
CA MET A 286 -10.14 -3.92 -16.46
C MET A 286 -10.95 -4.23 -17.73
N ASP A 287 -12.27 -4.37 -17.63
CA ASP A 287 -13.16 -4.52 -18.80
C ASP A 287 -13.08 -3.30 -19.73
N ALA A 288 -13.20 -2.09 -19.19
CA ALA A 288 -13.12 -0.85 -19.97
C ALA A 288 -11.75 -0.65 -20.64
N LEU A 289 -10.67 -1.00 -19.92
CA LEU A 289 -9.30 -0.93 -20.41
C LEU A 289 -9.02 -1.94 -21.52
N THR A 290 -9.40 -3.21 -21.32
CA THR A 290 -9.15 -4.28 -22.29
C THR A 290 -10.13 -4.30 -23.47
N ALA A 291 -11.22 -3.52 -23.41
CA ALA A 291 -12.10 -3.29 -24.55
C ALA A 291 -11.51 -2.29 -25.58
N GLN A 292 -10.44 -1.57 -25.23
CA GLN A 292 -9.84 -0.60 -26.15
C GLN A 292 -9.13 -1.30 -27.32
N PRO A 293 -9.28 -0.78 -28.55
CA PRO A 293 -8.68 -1.41 -29.72
C PRO A 293 -7.14 -1.39 -29.69
N GLU A 294 -6.51 -0.49 -28.94
CA GLU A 294 -5.05 -0.38 -28.82
C GLU A 294 -4.43 -1.46 -27.93
N TRP A 295 -5.21 -2.12 -27.08
CA TRP A 295 -4.68 -3.20 -26.23
C TRP A 295 -4.20 -4.39 -27.07
N ASP A 296 -2.98 -4.85 -26.79
CA ASP A 296 -2.31 -5.96 -27.47
C ASP A 296 -3.02 -7.32 -27.36
N GLY A 297 -3.97 -7.45 -26.44
CA GLY A 297 -4.70 -8.69 -26.15
C GLY A 297 -3.90 -9.71 -25.36
N GLN A 298 -2.71 -9.34 -24.86
CA GLN A 298 -1.74 -10.25 -24.24
C GLN A 298 -1.27 -9.78 -22.87
N THR A 299 -0.98 -8.49 -22.71
CA THR A 299 -0.34 -7.97 -21.51
C THR A 299 -1.30 -7.05 -20.76
N LEU A 300 -1.64 -7.44 -19.53
CA LEU A 300 -2.36 -6.59 -18.59
C LEU A 300 -1.63 -6.59 -17.25
N ILE A 301 -1.18 -5.41 -16.84
CA ILE A 301 -0.47 -5.17 -15.60
C ILE A 301 -1.44 -4.58 -14.59
N ALA A 302 -1.45 -5.08 -13.35
CA ALA A 302 -2.10 -4.40 -12.23
C ALA A 302 -1.04 -3.84 -11.28
N CYS A 303 -1.10 -2.54 -11.01
CA CYS A 303 -0.09 -1.85 -10.23
C CYS A 303 -0.70 -0.97 -9.14
N GLY A 304 -0.11 -0.99 -7.94
CA GLY A 304 -0.42 -0.01 -6.92
C GLY A 304 0.29 -0.25 -5.59
N ARG A 305 0.02 0.67 -4.66
CA ARG A 305 0.67 0.73 -3.35
C ARG A 305 -0.34 0.74 -2.21
N SER A 306 -0.03 0.09 -1.08
CA SER A 306 -0.91 0.02 0.09
C SER A 306 -2.25 -0.61 -0.28
N GLN A 307 -3.39 0.07 -0.09
CA GLN A 307 -4.69 -0.35 -0.63
C GLN A 307 -4.63 -0.70 -2.13
N GLY A 308 -3.84 0.04 -2.92
CA GLY A 308 -3.62 -0.25 -4.33
C GLY A 308 -2.87 -1.56 -4.55
N GLY A 309 -1.84 -1.84 -3.75
CA GLY A 309 -1.10 -3.09 -3.83
C GLY A 309 -1.99 -4.30 -3.56
N GLY A 310 -2.89 -4.18 -2.57
CA GLY A 310 -3.92 -5.20 -2.32
C GLY A 310 -4.90 -5.36 -3.50
N GLN A 311 -5.35 -4.25 -4.12
CA GLN A 311 -6.17 -4.30 -5.33
C GLN A 311 -5.45 -4.98 -6.50
N ALA A 312 -4.15 -4.78 -6.67
CA ALA A 312 -3.38 -5.45 -7.73
C ALA A 312 -3.38 -6.97 -7.55
N ILE A 313 -3.25 -7.46 -6.31
CA ILE A 313 -3.36 -8.90 -5.99
C ILE A 313 -4.77 -9.41 -6.29
N VAL A 314 -5.80 -8.66 -5.88
CA VAL A 314 -7.21 -8.99 -6.11
C VAL A 314 -7.52 -9.04 -7.60
N ALA A 315 -7.05 -8.07 -8.39
CA ALA A 315 -7.22 -8.03 -9.84
C ALA A 315 -6.77 -9.35 -10.47
N ALA A 316 -5.55 -9.78 -10.12
CA ALA A 316 -4.95 -10.98 -10.69
C ALA A 316 -5.55 -12.29 -10.17
N GLY A 317 -6.14 -12.29 -8.98
CA GLY A 317 -6.88 -13.44 -8.45
C GLY A 317 -8.30 -13.57 -9.00
N LEU A 318 -8.91 -12.45 -9.43
CA LEU A 318 -10.26 -12.42 -10.02
C LEU A 318 -10.27 -12.59 -11.53
N ASP A 319 -9.23 -12.11 -12.21
CA ASP A 319 -9.18 -11.99 -13.66
C ASP A 319 -7.91 -12.63 -14.26
N PRO A 320 -8.05 -13.73 -15.04
CA PRO A 320 -6.90 -14.40 -15.63
C PRO A 320 -6.21 -13.59 -16.73
N ARG A 321 -6.78 -12.47 -17.21
CA ARG A 321 -6.13 -11.59 -18.18
C ARG A 321 -4.91 -10.89 -17.58
N VAL A 322 -4.85 -10.71 -16.27
CA VAL A 322 -3.72 -10.04 -15.61
C VAL A 322 -2.48 -10.93 -15.67
N THR A 323 -1.44 -10.46 -16.35
CA THR A 323 -0.20 -11.21 -16.56
C THR A 323 0.93 -10.80 -15.61
N PHE A 324 0.86 -9.60 -15.04
CA PHE A 324 1.83 -9.09 -14.07
C PHE A 324 1.18 -8.26 -12.96
N ILE A 325 1.68 -8.40 -11.74
CA ILE A 325 1.32 -7.54 -10.60
C ILE A 325 2.55 -6.85 -10.02
N ALA A 326 2.43 -5.53 -9.82
CA ALA A 326 3.32 -4.74 -8.98
C ALA A 326 2.55 -4.33 -7.72
N ALA A 327 2.83 -5.02 -6.60
CA ALA A 327 2.16 -4.83 -5.32
C ALA A 327 3.11 -4.22 -4.30
N GLU A 328 3.12 -2.90 -4.18
CA GLU A 328 3.99 -2.19 -3.25
C GLU A 328 3.37 -2.10 -1.86
N ILE A 329 4.09 -2.58 -0.82
CA ILE A 329 3.65 -2.59 0.60
C ILE A 329 2.14 -2.89 0.75
N PRO A 330 1.65 -4.01 0.20
CA PRO A 330 0.23 -4.20 -0.05
C PRO A 330 -0.59 -4.30 1.24
N ALA A 331 -1.69 -3.55 1.27
CA ALA A 331 -2.77 -3.73 2.24
C ALA A 331 -3.62 -4.95 1.86
N PHE A 332 -4.73 -5.15 2.56
CA PHE A 332 -5.64 -6.29 2.38
C PHE A 332 -5.07 -7.66 2.70
N CYS A 333 -3.84 -7.73 3.18
CA CYS A 333 -3.19 -9.00 3.47
C CYS A 333 -3.41 -9.39 4.94
N ASP A 334 -3.98 -10.57 5.15
CA ASP A 334 -4.12 -11.24 6.45
C ASP A 334 -5.08 -10.51 7.41
N HIS A 335 -6.31 -10.28 6.96
CA HIS A 335 -7.37 -9.59 7.70
C HIS A 335 -7.81 -10.31 8.97
N THR A 336 -7.55 -11.62 9.06
CA THR A 336 -7.90 -12.46 10.20
C THR A 336 -6.71 -12.77 11.11
N GLY A 337 -5.58 -12.07 10.95
CA GLY A 337 -4.38 -12.23 11.77
C GLY A 337 -4.67 -12.25 13.28
N ILE A 338 -5.57 -11.39 13.75
CA ILE A 338 -5.89 -11.28 15.18
C ILE A 338 -6.47 -12.56 15.78
N VAL A 339 -7.15 -13.39 14.98
CA VAL A 339 -7.70 -14.70 15.39
C VAL A 339 -6.59 -15.64 15.88
N ILE A 340 -5.37 -15.50 15.33
CA ILE A 340 -4.19 -16.28 15.72
C ILE A 340 -3.15 -15.46 16.48
N GLY A 341 -3.53 -14.25 16.95
CA GLY A 341 -2.63 -13.38 17.70
C GLY A 341 -1.58 -12.63 16.86
N ARG A 342 -1.87 -12.35 15.59
CA ARG A 342 -1.08 -11.47 14.72
C ARG A 342 -1.81 -10.14 14.53
N ILE A 343 -1.10 -9.02 14.33
CA ILE A 343 -1.78 -7.76 13.97
C ILE A 343 -2.32 -7.83 12.54
N ASN A 344 -3.50 -7.25 12.32
CA ASN A 344 -4.13 -7.18 11.00
C ASN A 344 -3.53 -6.04 10.16
N GLY A 345 -3.43 -6.28 8.86
CA GLY A 345 -3.15 -5.24 7.87
C GLY A 345 -4.33 -4.29 7.66
N TRP A 346 -4.04 -3.12 7.07
CA TRP A 346 -5.05 -2.15 6.67
C TRP A 346 -6.15 -2.82 5.82
N PRO A 347 -7.45 -2.55 6.08
CA PRO A 347 -8.02 -1.49 6.93
C PRO A 347 -8.33 -1.94 8.35
N ARG A 348 -7.79 -3.08 8.81
CA ARG A 348 -8.11 -3.69 10.10
C ARG A 348 -9.62 -3.89 10.23
N LEU A 349 -10.20 -4.64 9.27
CA LEU A 349 -11.62 -5.00 9.27
C LEU A 349 -12.04 -5.55 10.64
N ILE A 350 -11.15 -6.33 11.27
CA ILE A 350 -11.20 -6.65 12.69
C ILE A 350 -10.16 -5.76 13.41
N PRO A 351 -10.55 -5.01 14.46
CA PRO A 351 -9.61 -4.23 15.27
C PRO A 351 -8.55 -5.10 15.95
N ASN A 352 -7.33 -4.57 16.10
CA ASN A 352 -6.20 -5.29 16.72
C ASN A 352 -6.31 -5.42 18.25
N ASP A 353 -7.19 -4.63 18.86
CA ASP A 353 -7.50 -4.58 20.29
C ASP A 353 -8.80 -5.33 20.64
N ALA A 354 -9.40 -6.04 19.67
CA ALA A 354 -10.60 -6.83 19.91
C ALA A 354 -10.27 -8.04 20.81
N GLU A 355 -10.77 -8.05 22.05
CA GLU A 355 -10.64 -9.21 22.97
C GLU A 355 -11.31 -10.46 22.39
N LYS A 356 -12.46 -10.28 21.72
CA LYS A 356 -13.16 -11.30 20.96
C LYS A 356 -13.61 -10.73 19.61
N PRO A 357 -13.01 -11.15 18.49
CA PRO A 357 -13.49 -10.78 17.15
C PRO A 357 -14.96 -11.17 16.93
N ASP A 358 -15.72 -10.33 16.23
CA ASP A 358 -17.09 -10.66 15.80
C ASP A 358 -17.04 -11.71 14.69
N ASP A 359 -17.69 -12.85 14.91
CA ASP A 359 -17.70 -13.99 13.99
C ASP A 359 -18.23 -13.63 12.60
N LYS A 360 -19.20 -12.71 12.49
CA LYS A 360 -19.71 -12.24 11.20
C LYS A 360 -18.67 -11.43 10.44
N VAL A 361 -17.95 -10.57 11.15
CA VAL A 361 -16.88 -9.75 10.56
C VAL A 361 -15.70 -10.64 10.15
N VAL A 362 -15.34 -11.63 10.97
CA VAL A 362 -14.32 -12.64 10.63
C VAL A 362 -14.73 -13.41 9.37
N ALA A 363 -15.98 -13.86 9.29
CA ALA A 363 -16.49 -14.59 8.12
C ALA A 363 -16.46 -13.72 6.86
N ALA A 364 -16.95 -12.47 6.93
CA ALA A 364 -16.96 -11.55 5.80
C ALA A 364 -15.55 -11.15 5.35
N ALA A 365 -14.65 -10.84 6.29
CA ALA A 365 -13.29 -10.38 5.99
C ALA A 365 -12.49 -11.38 5.15
N ARG A 366 -12.73 -12.69 5.32
CA ARG A 366 -12.06 -13.76 4.55
C ARG A 366 -12.36 -13.69 3.04
N TYR A 367 -13.48 -13.11 2.62
CA TYR A 367 -13.77 -12.92 1.18
C TYR A 367 -12.97 -11.78 0.54
N TYR A 368 -12.39 -10.91 1.36
CA TYR A 368 -11.68 -9.69 0.95
C TYR A 368 -10.19 -9.72 1.29
N ASP A 369 -9.71 -10.86 1.78
CA ASP A 369 -8.30 -11.04 2.12
C ASP A 369 -7.48 -11.35 0.86
N ALA A 370 -6.51 -10.47 0.55
CA ALA A 370 -5.60 -10.60 -0.57
C ALA A 370 -4.84 -11.93 -0.59
N VAL A 371 -4.62 -12.57 0.57
CA VAL A 371 -3.99 -13.91 0.63
C VAL A 371 -4.78 -14.95 -0.17
N ASN A 372 -6.11 -14.85 -0.18
CA ASN A 372 -6.99 -15.80 -0.87
C ASN A 372 -6.98 -15.58 -2.38
N PHE A 373 -6.82 -14.33 -2.83
CA PHE A 373 -6.67 -13.99 -4.25
C PHE A 373 -5.28 -14.36 -4.78
N ALA A 374 -4.23 -14.15 -3.98
CA ALA A 374 -2.85 -14.52 -4.35
C ALA A 374 -2.70 -16.02 -4.66
N ALA A 375 -3.43 -16.89 -3.96
CA ALA A 375 -3.44 -18.33 -4.22
C ALA A 375 -4.01 -18.72 -5.60
N ARG A 376 -4.78 -17.82 -6.23
CA ARG A 376 -5.57 -18.09 -7.44
C ARG A 376 -4.96 -17.52 -8.72
N THR A 377 -3.95 -16.66 -8.60
CA THR A 377 -3.34 -16.03 -9.77
C THR A 377 -2.18 -16.86 -10.37
N LYS A 378 -2.00 -16.71 -11.68
CA LYS A 378 -0.83 -17.17 -12.44
C LYS A 378 0.07 -16.02 -12.90
N ALA A 379 -0.29 -14.77 -12.57
CA ALA A 379 0.49 -13.59 -12.91
C ALA A 379 1.90 -13.67 -12.32
N GLN A 380 2.87 -13.08 -13.04
CA GLN A 380 4.17 -12.79 -12.46
C GLN A 380 4.03 -11.66 -11.43
N ALA A 381 4.86 -11.65 -10.40
CA ALA A 381 4.67 -10.74 -9.28
C ALA A 381 5.95 -10.05 -8.83
N PHE A 382 5.87 -8.74 -8.61
CA PHE A 382 6.84 -7.96 -7.88
C PHE A 382 6.19 -7.34 -6.64
N PHE A 383 6.77 -7.60 -5.47
CA PHE A 383 6.31 -7.09 -4.18
C PHE A 383 7.38 -6.21 -3.55
N THR A 384 6.95 -5.22 -2.78
CA THR A 384 7.82 -4.56 -1.79
C THR A 384 7.24 -4.73 -0.39
N VAL A 385 8.10 -4.73 0.62
CA VAL A 385 7.68 -4.90 2.01
C VAL A 385 8.56 -4.08 2.96
N GLY A 386 7.94 -3.33 3.87
CA GLY A 386 8.61 -2.64 4.97
C GLY A 386 8.63 -3.50 6.22
N PHE A 387 9.81 -3.83 6.76
CA PHE A 387 9.91 -4.74 7.91
C PHE A 387 9.39 -4.14 9.22
N ILE A 388 9.34 -2.81 9.32
CA ILE A 388 8.79 -2.09 10.49
C ILE A 388 7.43 -1.45 10.18
N ASP A 389 6.78 -1.83 9.08
CA ASP A 389 5.45 -1.36 8.72
C ASP A 389 4.40 -1.91 9.69
N ILE A 390 3.64 -1.01 10.32
CA ILE A 390 2.54 -1.34 11.24
C ILE A 390 1.15 -1.07 10.64
N THR A 391 1.11 -0.51 9.43
CA THR A 391 -0.10 -0.29 8.63
C THR A 391 -0.37 -1.48 7.74
N CYS A 392 0.65 -1.93 7.00
CA CYS A 392 0.65 -3.15 6.20
C CYS A 392 1.74 -4.08 6.73
N PRO A 393 1.47 -4.82 7.82
CA PRO A 393 2.47 -5.61 8.53
C PRO A 393 3.18 -6.59 7.58
N PRO A 394 4.51 -6.70 7.69
CA PRO A 394 5.28 -7.54 6.77
C PRO A 394 4.86 -9.00 6.83
N THR A 395 4.39 -9.47 7.98
CA THR A 395 3.87 -10.83 8.15
C THR A 395 2.64 -11.11 7.29
N GLY A 396 1.72 -10.14 7.18
CA GLY A 396 0.57 -10.24 6.28
C GLY A 396 1.00 -10.21 4.81
N VAL A 397 1.92 -9.31 4.46
CA VAL A 397 2.48 -9.21 3.11
C VAL A 397 3.14 -10.54 2.69
N TYR A 398 3.95 -11.15 3.55
CA TYR A 398 4.56 -12.45 3.30
C TYR A 398 3.52 -13.58 3.25
N ALA A 399 2.47 -13.54 4.08
CA ALA A 399 1.38 -14.51 4.01
C ALA A 399 0.74 -14.52 2.61
N ALA A 400 0.53 -13.35 2.00
CA ALA A 400 0.01 -13.24 0.62
C ALA A 400 1.06 -13.66 -0.43
N TYR A 401 2.28 -13.13 -0.33
CA TYR A 401 3.37 -13.46 -1.25
C TYR A 401 3.65 -14.97 -1.31
N ASN A 402 3.58 -15.65 -0.17
CA ASN A 402 3.83 -17.09 -0.08
C ASN A 402 2.74 -17.94 -0.76
N GLN A 403 1.54 -17.40 -1.00
CA GLN A 403 0.48 -18.11 -1.75
C GLN A 403 0.68 -18.10 -3.27
N LEU A 404 1.47 -17.17 -3.80
CA LEU A 404 1.71 -17.07 -5.25
C LEU A 404 2.43 -18.32 -5.77
N SER A 405 1.92 -18.89 -6.86
CA SER A 405 2.47 -20.08 -7.54
C SER A 405 3.35 -19.77 -8.75
N GLY A 406 3.31 -18.53 -9.26
CA GLY A 406 4.07 -18.08 -10.44
C GLY A 406 5.46 -17.52 -10.12
N ARG A 407 6.12 -16.96 -11.15
CA ARG A 407 7.39 -16.23 -10.98
C ARG A 407 7.13 -15.01 -10.10
N LYS A 408 7.88 -14.91 -9.00
CA LYS A 408 7.68 -13.85 -8.00
C LYS A 408 9.00 -13.37 -7.44
N ARG A 409 9.05 -12.08 -7.10
CA ARG A 409 10.16 -11.43 -6.40
C ARG A 409 9.59 -10.48 -5.35
N ILE A 410 10.23 -10.45 -4.18
CA ILE A 410 9.92 -9.50 -3.12
C ILE A 410 11.19 -8.70 -2.78
N TRP A 411 11.05 -7.38 -2.66
CA TRP A 411 12.10 -6.49 -2.22
C TRP A 411 11.88 -6.09 -0.77
N ASN A 412 12.86 -6.37 0.08
CA ASN A 412 12.80 -6.11 1.51
C ASN A 412 13.36 -4.72 1.83
N HIS A 413 12.51 -3.83 2.33
CA HIS A 413 12.90 -2.57 2.94
C HIS A 413 13.01 -2.77 4.46
N VAL A 414 14.19 -3.18 4.90
CA VAL A 414 14.46 -3.56 6.30
C VAL A 414 14.23 -2.41 7.28
N ASP A 415 14.52 -1.18 6.87
CA ASP A 415 14.51 0.01 7.71
C ASP A 415 13.26 0.88 7.56
N THR A 416 12.29 0.49 6.72
CA THR A 416 11.12 1.34 6.44
C THR A 416 9.82 0.81 7.03
N GLY A 417 8.98 1.77 7.43
CA GLY A 417 7.57 1.54 7.75
C GLY A 417 6.70 1.70 6.50
N HIS A 418 5.53 2.31 6.65
CA HIS A 418 4.57 2.53 5.56
C HIS A 418 4.95 3.71 4.64
N VAL A 419 6.13 3.67 4.02
CA VAL A 419 6.65 4.73 3.14
C VAL A 419 7.28 4.14 1.88
N SER A 420 7.19 4.85 0.75
CA SER A 420 8.08 4.62 -0.40
C SER A 420 9.34 5.49 -0.26
N LYS A 421 10.50 4.95 -0.60
CA LYS A 421 11.67 5.77 -0.94
C LYS A 421 11.72 5.85 -2.48
N PRO A 422 11.93 7.03 -3.09
CA PRO A 422 11.89 7.21 -4.55
C PRO A 422 12.81 6.26 -5.34
N GLU A 423 13.94 5.87 -4.73
CA GLU A 423 14.91 4.91 -5.25
C GLU A 423 14.39 3.47 -5.40
N TYR A 424 13.20 3.15 -4.89
CA TYR A 424 12.63 1.81 -4.89
C TYR A 424 11.18 1.73 -5.41
N GLU A 425 10.65 2.82 -5.97
CA GLU A 425 9.34 2.79 -6.62
C GLU A 425 9.43 1.90 -7.88
N ALA A 426 8.36 1.14 -8.16
CA ALA A 426 8.27 0.34 -9.37
C ALA A 426 8.05 1.30 -10.57
N GLY A 427 9.14 1.91 -11.02
CA GLY A 427 9.22 2.71 -12.24
C GLY A 427 9.34 1.85 -13.49
#